data_AF-A0A1G8EWM8-F1
#
_entry.id   AF-A0A1G8EWM8-F1
#
_cell.length_a   1.000
_cell.length_b   1.000
_cell.length_c   1.000
_cell.angle_alpha   90.00
_cell.angle_beta   90.00
_cell.angle_gamma   90.00
#
_symmetry.space_group_name_H-M   'P 1'
#
loop_
_entity.id
_entity.type
_entity.pdbx_description
1 polymer ?
#
loop_
_entity_poly.entity_id
_entity_poly.type
_entity_poly.pdbx_seq_one_letter_code
_entity_poly.pdbx_strand_id
1 'polypeptide(L)'
;MGDVQALRKALSAGIDQRHHYLAVQLDYETSEHAGAGGMFQVISLEDEDGKDFTHLVDQGQHYASLDELKDDIASALKVEAGQVELEVV
;
A
#
# COMPACT_ATOMS: atom_id res chain seq x y z
N MET A 1 9.76 -6.27 -38.14
CA MET A 1 10.16 -6.65 -36.76
C MET A 1 10.05 -5.43 -35.83
N GLY A 2 8.92 -4.70 -35.83
CA GLY A 2 8.74 -3.47 -35.04
C GLY A 2 7.72 -3.59 -33.90
N ASP A 3 6.75 -4.49 -34.04
CA ASP A 3 5.60 -4.60 -33.12
C ASP A 3 5.97 -5.08 -31.71
N VAL A 4 6.95 -5.98 -31.58
CA VAL A 4 7.34 -6.51 -30.25
C VAL A 4 8.03 -5.44 -29.40
N GLN A 5 8.79 -4.54 -30.03
CA GLN A 5 9.45 -3.44 -29.32
C GLN A 5 8.46 -2.34 -28.96
N ALA A 6 7.51 -2.01 -29.86
CA ALA A 6 6.46 -1.04 -29.57
C ALA A 6 5.53 -1.53 -28.45
N LEU A 7 5.15 -2.82 -28.47
CA LEU A 7 4.35 -3.43 -27.41
C LEU A 7 5.11 -3.47 -26.07
N ARG A 8 6.40 -3.83 -26.07
CA ARG A 8 7.23 -3.78 -24.86
C ARG A 8 7.36 -2.36 -24.31
N LYS A 9 7.53 -1.36 -25.18
CA LYS A 9 7.64 0.04 -24.77
C LYS A 9 6.30 0.60 -24.29
N ALA A 10 5.19 0.17 -24.86
CA ALA A 10 3.84 0.50 -24.41
C ALA A 10 3.48 -0.20 -23.08
N LEU A 11 3.90 -1.46 -22.88
CA LEU A 11 3.79 -2.11 -21.58
C LEU A 11 4.71 -1.45 -20.54
N SER A 12 5.94 -1.08 -20.88
CA SER A 12 6.83 -0.31 -19.98
C SER A 12 6.34 1.11 -19.70
N ALA A 13 5.64 1.74 -20.64
CA ALA A 13 4.99 3.04 -20.42
C ALA A 13 3.65 2.91 -19.67
N GLY A 14 3.06 1.71 -19.64
CA GLY A 14 1.89 1.36 -18.83
C GLY A 14 2.24 0.91 -17.40
N ILE A 15 3.51 0.56 -17.13
CA ILE A 15 4.13 0.61 -15.80
C ILE A 15 4.44 2.08 -15.51
N ASP A 16 3.40 2.89 -15.68
CA ASP A 16 3.37 4.30 -15.42
C ASP A 16 3.81 4.48 -13.96
N GLN A 17 4.60 5.51 -13.73
CA GLN A 17 5.05 5.96 -12.42
C GLN A 17 3.84 6.51 -11.63
N ARG A 18 2.77 5.71 -11.51
CA ARG A 18 1.60 6.00 -10.70
C ARG A 18 2.01 5.71 -9.29
N HIS A 19 2.39 6.78 -8.61
CA HIS A 19 2.44 6.76 -7.17
C HIS A 19 1.01 6.50 -6.70
N HIS A 20 0.81 5.39 -6.01
CA HIS A 20 -0.45 5.03 -5.38
C HIS A 20 -0.50 5.77 -4.05
N TYR A 21 -1.28 6.84 -4.02
CA TYR A 21 -1.49 7.66 -2.83
C TYR A 21 -2.63 7.06 -2.01
N LEU A 22 -2.28 6.47 -0.87
CA LEU A 22 -3.23 5.81 0.02
C LEU A 22 -3.25 6.51 1.37
N ALA A 23 -4.41 7.05 1.72
CA ALA A 23 -4.73 7.48 3.07
C ALA A 23 -4.93 6.23 3.94
N VAL A 24 -4.18 6.14 5.04
CA VAL A 24 -4.24 5.05 5.98
C VAL A 24 -4.68 5.55 7.35
N GLN A 25 -5.66 4.88 7.93
CA GLN A 25 -6.07 5.10 9.30
C GLN A 25 -5.45 4.05 10.22
N LEU A 26 -4.61 4.50 11.14
CA LEU A 26 -3.83 3.65 12.04
C LEU A 26 -4.48 3.56 13.42
N ASP A 27 -4.49 2.36 14.00
CA ASP A 27 -4.93 2.11 15.36
C ASP A 27 -3.80 1.60 16.25
N TYR A 28 -3.30 2.51 17.09
CA TYR A 28 -2.30 2.20 18.10
C TYR A 28 -2.97 1.68 19.38
N GLU A 29 -4.16 2.16 19.74
CA GLU A 29 -4.82 1.84 21.01
C GLU A 29 -5.14 0.35 21.14
N THR A 30 -5.73 -0.25 20.11
CA THR A 30 -6.03 -1.69 20.05
C THR A 30 -4.75 -2.51 20.09
N SER A 31 -3.69 -2.05 19.41
CA SER A 31 -2.39 -2.71 19.44
C SER A 31 -1.76 -2.67 20.84
N GLU A 32 -1.82 -1.54 21.54
CA GLU A 32 -1.36 -1.44 22.94
C GLU A 32 -2.17 -2.35 23.86
N HIS A 33 -3.50 -2.36 23.71
CA HIS A 33 -4.40 -3.22 24.48
C HIS A 33 -4.16 -4.72 24.23
N ALA A 34 -3.73 -5.09 23.02
CA ALA A 34 -3.38 -6.46 22.65
C ALA A 34 -2.00 -6.90 23.15
N GLY A 35 -1.24 -6.00 23.78
CA GLY A 35 0.14 -6.27 24.21
C GLY A 35 1.17 -6.14 23.08
N ALA A 36 0.77 -5.63 21.92
CA ALA A 36 1.62 -5.24 20.80
C ALA A 36 2.00 -3.75 20.90
N GLY A 37 2.39 -3.32 22.10
CA GLY A 37 2.76 -1.92 22.37
C GLY A 37 3.89 -1.47 21.45
N GLY A 38 3.70 -0.32 20.80
CA GLY A 38 4.62 0.22 19.80
C GLY A 38 4.35 -0.24 18.35
N MET A 39 3.33 -1.08 18.13
CA MET A 39 2.82 -1.42 16.80
C MET A 39 1.47 -0.74 16.56
N PHE A 40 0.98 -0.81 15.33
CA PHE A 40 -0.35 -0.35 14.95
C PHE A 40 -1.05 -1.36 14.05
N GLN A 41 -2.37 -1.34 14.07
CA GLN A 41 -3.20 -2.03 13.08
C GLN A 41 -3.73 -1.01 12.06
N VAL A 42 -4.07 -1.48 10.87
CA VAL A 42 -4.74 -0.65 9.87
C VAL A 42 -6.25 -0.85 9.97
N ILE A 43 -6.98 0.24 10.23
CA ILE A 43 -8.45 0.21 10.29
C ILE A 43 -9.04 0.36 8.89
N SER A 44 -8.55 1.36 8.17
CA SER A 44 -9.04 1.75 6.85
C SER A 44 -7.85 2.12 5.98
N LEU A 45 -7.94 1.74 4.71
CA LEU A 45 -7.01 2.15 3.67
C LEU A 45 -7.84 2.65 2.49
N GLU A 46 -7.68 3.91 2.13
CA GLU A 46 -8.44 4.57 1.08
C GLU A 46 -7.49 5.28 0.12
N ASP A 47 -7.80 5.30 -1.17
CA ASP A 47 -7.01 6.03 -2.16
C ASP A 47 -7.50 7.48 -2.31
N GLU A 48 -6.78 8.31 -3.08
CA GLU A 48 -7.15 9.71 -3.34
C GLU A 48 -8.57 9.87 -3.93
N ASP A 49 -9.03 8.87 -4.69
CA ASP A 49 -10.39 8.81 -5.24
C ASP A 49 -11.46 8.40 -4.21
N GLY A 50 -11.10 8.17 -2.94
CA GLY A 50 -11.99 7.68 -1.87
C GLY A 50 -12.40 6.22 -2.07
N LYS A 51 -11.58 5.45 -2.79
CA LYS A 51 -11.80 4.03 -3.03
C LYS A 51 -11.24 3.22 -1.87
N ASP A 52 -12.04 2.33 -1.31
CA ASP A 52 -11.58 1.40 -0.28
C ASP A 52 -10.58 0.38 -0.84
N PHE A 53 -9.42 0.35 -0.21
CA PHE A 53 -8.31 -0.57 -0.43
C PHE A 53 -7.97 -1.37 0.83
N THR A 54 -8.80 -1.29 1.87
CA THR A 54 -8.60 -2.00 3.14
C THR A 54 -8.46 -3.52 2.95
N HIS A 55 -8.99 -4.07 1.86
CA HIS A 55 -8.81 -5.47 1.45
C HIS A 55 -7.38 -5.86 1.03
N LEU A 56 -6.47 -4.90 0.82
CA LEU A 56 -5.08 -5.16 0.46
C LEU A 56 -4.20 -5.48 1.66
N VAL A 57 -4.66 -5.14 2.87
CA VAL A 57 -3.92 -5.30 4.12
C VAL A 57 -4.67 -6.24 5.05
N ASP A 58 -3.94 -6.96 5.90
CA ASP A 58 -4.57 -7.77 6.93
C ASP A 58 -4.88 -6.89 8.15
N GLN A 59 -6.17 -6.62 8.39
CA GLN A 59 -6.63 -5.85 9.56
C GLN A 59 -6.28 -6.51 10.90
N GLY A 60 -5.99 -7.82 10.91
CA GLY A 60 -5.51 -8.53 12.09
C GLY A 60 -4.00 -8.38 12.31
N GLN A 61 -3.25 -7.87 11.32
CA GLN A 61 -1.81 -7.74 11.41
C GLN A 61 -1.41 -6.45 12.11
N HIS A 62 -0.48 -6.58 13.07
CA HIS A 62 0.16 -5.46 13.73
C HIS A 62 1.47 -5.14 13.00
N TYR A 63 1.60 -3.91 12.51
CA TYR A 63 2.79 -3.40 11.85
C TYR A 63 3.60 -2.57 12.84
N ALA A 64 4.93 -2.75 12.86
CA ALA A 64 5.80 -1.96 13.71
C ALA A 64 6.16 -0.61 13.06
N SER A 65 5.99 -0.46 11.74
CA SER A 65 6.32 0.76 11.00
C SER A 65 5.55 0.88 9.68
N LEU A 66 5.41 2.12 9.17
CA LEU A 66 4.78 2.39 7.88
C LEU A 66 5.52 1.72 6.72
N ASP A 67 6.84 1.52 6.82
CA ASP A 67 7.61 0.79 5.82
C ASP A 67 7.17 -0.68 5.68
N GLU A 68 6.83 -1.37 6.78
CA GLU A 68 6.33 -2.74 6.72
C GLU A 68 4.95 -2.80 6.05
N LEU A 69 4.07 -1.86 6.41
CA LEU A 69 2.76 -1.73 5.79
C LEU A 69 2.89 -1.44 4.28
N LYS A 70 3.82 -0.55 3.92
CA LYS A 70 4.09 -0.15 2.54
C LYS A 70 4.60 -1.31 1.70
N ASP A 71 5.48 -2.15 2.24
CA ASP A 71 5.97 -3.36 1.56
C ASP A 71 4.83 -4.37 1.33
N ASP A 72 3.97 -4.55 2.32
CA ASP A 72 2.81 -5.45 2.24
C ASP A 72 1.80 -4.99 1.16
N ILE A 73 1.44 -3.71 1.15
CA ILE A 73 0.57 -3.11 0.13
C ILE A 73 1.21 -3.22 -1.26
N ALA A 74 2.50 -2.91 -1.38
CA ALA A 74 3.21 -2.99 -2.66
C ALA A 74 3.23 -4.43 -3.19
N SER A 75 3.47 -5.40 -2.31
CA SER A 75 3.39 -6.84 -2.61
C SER A 75 1.99 -7.25 -3.07
N ALA A 76 0.94 -6.80 -2.37
CA ALA A 76 -0.45 -7.06 -2.73
C ALA A 76 -0.83 -6.48 -4.10
N LEU A 77 -0.37 -5.27 -4.40
CA LEU A 77 -0.56 -4.59 -5.69
C LEU A 77 0.38 -5.08 -6.80
N LYS A 78 1.41 -5.86 -6.45
CA LYS A 78 2.50 -6.28 -7.35
C LYS A 78 3.24 -5.10 -7.99
N VAL A 79 3.42 -4.04 -7.21
CA VAL A 79 4.18 -2.84 -7.58
C VAL A 79 5.43 -2.74 -6.70
N GLU A 80 6.33 -1.82 -7.03
CA GLU A 80 7.48 -1.56 -6.16
C GLU A 80 7.05 -0.70 -4.96
N ALA A 81 7.61 -0.93 -3.78
CA ALA A 81 7.34 -0.12 -2.60
C ALA A 81 7.58 1.38 -2.87
N GLY A 82 8.57 1.74 -3.68
CA GLY A 82 8.80 3.13 -4.08
C GLY A 82 7.62 3.81 -4.79
N GLN A 83 6.66 3.04 -5.32
CA GLN A 83 5.45 3.53 -5.98
C GLN A 83 4.25 3.65 -5.03
N VAL A 84 4.36 3.25 -3.77
CA VAL A 84 3.27 3.36 -2.80
C VAL A 84 3.59 4.52 -1.85
N GLU A 85 2.70 5.48 -1.75
CA GLU A 85 2.82 6.61 -0.84
C GLU A 85 1.70 6.52 0.19
N LEU A 86 2.05 6.43 1.47
CA LEU A 86 1.09 6.30 2.56
C LEU A 86 0.98 7.64 3.29
N GLU A 87 -0.24 8.14 3.41
CA GLU A 87 -0.56 9.33 4.20
C GLU A 87 -1.39 8.92 5.42
N VAL A 88 -0.93 9.25 6.62
CA VAL A 88 -1.66 8.95 7.85
C VAL A 88 -2.70 10.04 8.12
N VAL A 89 -3.96 9.64 8.32
CA VAL A 89 -5.12 10.55 8.55
C VAL A 89 -5.72 10.43 9.94
#